data_AF-A0A0X8X395-F1
#
_entry.id   AF-A0A0X8X395-F1
#
_cell.length_a   1.000
_cell.length_b   1.000
_cell.length_c   1.000
_cell.angle_alpha   90.00
_cell.angle_beta   90.00
_cell.angle_gamma   90.00
#
_symmetry.space_group_name_H-M   'P 1'
#
loop_
_entity.id
_entity.type
_entity.pdbx_description
1 polymer ?
#
loop_
_entity_poly.entity_id
_entity_poly.type
_entity_poly.pdbx_seq_one_letter_code
_entity_poly.pdbx_strand_id
1 'polypeptide(L)'
;MVKFRSTCFLILASLFCCKKPYNPPASSTANSYLVVEGVINPGSDSTIIKLSKTVTLNAGITLNPITGATVTVENNQGNTWPLIDDGNGSYFSTALNLPASQQYRLRISIASGSQYLSDFESVKITPPIDSIGYLVENDGLQLYINAHDPSNSTHYYRWDYDETWIFHAKYLSVSRLDTIKHTIEYRTPDQMVYYCFGNQKSSNIILNSTTKLSQDVVYQSPLTKIPLTSEKLESKYSILVKQYALSPKAYAFYQNLKKNTEQLGSIFDAEPSQLVGNIHCTTNSGEPVIGYITVASIQSKRIFIANSSLPKGISATYPYDCEEDTAYYANKQGFNDVQNTLINPPYSYEATTPVSAPGGGIIAYKYSTPVCMDCTLRGTTKVPSFWK
;
A
#
# COMPACT_ATOMS: atom_id res chain seq x y z
N MET A 1 65.32 -18.85 -4.45
CA MET A 1 64.03 -19.46 -4.05
C MET A 1 63.67 -19.02 -2.64
N VAL A 2 62.38 -18.89 -2.35
CA VAL A 2 61.79 -18.60 -1.03
C VAL A 2 61.83 -17.11 -0.62
N LYS A 3 60.73 -16.39 -0.92
CA LYS A 3 60.16 -15.31 -0.07
C LYS A 3 58.87 -14.67 -0.61
N PHE A 4 58.29 -15.19 -1.70
CA PHE A 4 57.04 -14.63 -2.26
C PHE A 4 55.76 -15.46 -1.98
N ARG A 5 55.88 -16.67 -1.40
CA ARG A 5 54.74 -17.56 -1.16
C ARG A 5 53.98 -17.31 0.16
N SER A 6 54.64 -16.79 1.20
CA SER A 6 53.97 -16.52 2.49
C SER A 6 53.16 -15.22 2.50
N THR A 7 53.56 -14.20 1.74
CA THR A 7 52.86 -12.91 1.71
C THR A 7 51.52 -12.98 0.97
N CYS A 8 51.41 -13.81 -0.08
CA CYS A 8 50.13 -14.07 -0.75
C CYS A 8 49.13 -14.84 0.11
N PHE A 9 49.60 -15.69 1.03
CA PHE A 9 48.70 -16.49 1.88
C PHE A 9 48.05 -15.66 3.01
N LEU A 10 48.74 -14.63 3.50
CA LEU A 10 48.21 -13.69 4.50
C LEU A 10 47.19 -12.70 3.92
N ILE A 11 47.35 -12.30 2.66
CA ILE A 11 46.38 -11.42 1.97
C ILE A 11 45.09 -12.20 1.63
N LEU A 12 45.21 -13.48 1.24
CA LEU A 12 44.06 -14.32 0.92
C LEU A 12 43.20 -14.68 2.15
N ALA A 13 43.80 -14.76 3.34
CA ALA A 13 43.07 -15.01 4.59
C ALA A 13 42.25 -13.79 5.08
N SER A 14 42.64 -12.57 4.72
CA SER A 14 41.91 -11.34 5.09
C SER A 14 40.60 -11.14 4.32
N LEU A 15 40.40 -11.87 3.23
CA LEU A 15 39.16 -11.84 2.43
C LEU A 15 38.05 -12.76 2.96
N PHE A 16 38.34 -13.57 3.98
CA PHE A 16 37.35 -14.44 4.67
C PHE A 16 36.82 -13.84 5.97
N CYS A 17 36.74 -12.51 6.06
CA CYS A 17 36.02 -11.87 7.16
C CYS A 17 34.51 -11.99 6.90
N CYS A 18 33.95 -13.17 7.20
CA CYS A 18 32.50 -13.33 7.33
C CYS A 18 32.06 -12.40 8.46
N LYS A 19 31.37 -11.30 8.11
CA LYS A 19 30.63 -10.51 9.09
C LYS A 19 29.65 -11.47 9.76
N LYS A 20 29.90 -11.83 11.03
CA LYS A 20 28.90 -12.54 11.82
C LYS A 20 27.73 -11.56 12.02
N PRO A 21 26.50 -11.91 11.59
CA PRO A 21 25.33 -11.14 11.97
C PRO A 21 25.33 -11.06 13.49
N TYR A 22 25.34 -9.84 14.02
CA TYR A 22 25.07 -9.65 15.43
C TYR A 22 23.58 -9.91 15.62
N ASN A 23 23.26 -11.11 16.10
CA ASN A 23 21.94 -11.42 16.59
C ASN A 23 21.96 -11.06 18.07
N PRO A 24 21.46 -9.87 18.47
CA PRO A 24 21.31 -9.58 19.89
C PRO A 24 20.53 -10.75 20.52
N PRO A 25 20.89 -11.20 21.73
CA PRO A 25 20.11 -12.19 22.43
C PRO A 25 18.66 -11.70 22.44
N ALA A 26 17.75 -12.47 21.82
CA ALA A 26 16.35 -12.09 21.77
C ALA A 26 15.90 -11.84 23.20
N SER A 27 15.52 -10.61 23.52
CA SER A 27 14.94 -10.28 24.82
C SER A 27 13.76 -11.24 25.02
N SER A 28 13.89 -12.13 25.99
CA SER A 28 12.98 -13.27 26.25
C SER A 28 11.60 -12.85 26.77
N THR A 29 11.33 -11.56 26.88
CA THR A 29 9.99 -11.03 27.13
C THR A 29 9.24 -10.97 25.80
N ALA A 30 8.22 -11.82 25.66
CA ALA A 30 7.21 -11.74 24.62
C ALA A 30 6.43 -10.42 24.75
N ASN A 31 7.06 -9.33 24.30
CA ASN A 31 6.51 -7.99 24.40
C ASN A 31 5.55 -7.79 23.22
N SER A 32 4.27 -8.00 23.49
CA SER A 32 3.17 -7.74 22.56
C SER A 32 2.50 -6.43 22.97
N TYR A 33 2.89 -5.33 22.34
CA TYR A 33 2.43 -3.98 22.65
C TYR A 33 1.23 -3.60 21.80
N LEU A 34 0.33 -2.81 22.38
CA LEU A 34 -0.79 -2.21 21.64
C LEU A 34 -0.25 -1.25 20.58
N VAL A 35 -0.72 -1.41 19.35
CA VAL A 35 -0.52 -0.49 18.23
C VAL A 35 -1.86 0.14 17.88
N VAL A 36 -1.92 1.47 17.89
CA VAL A 36 -3.11 2.25 17.56
C VAL A 36 -2.80 3.15 16.37
N GLU A 37 -3.58 3.02 15.30
CA GLU A 37 -3.48 3.86 14.11
C GLU A 37 -4.82 4.51 13.82
N GLY A 38 -4.85 5.82 13.56
CA GLY A 38 -6.06 6.48 13.11
C GLY A 38 -6.12 7.95 13.47
N VAL A 39 -7.18 8.59 13.00
CA VAL A 39 -7.47 10.01 13.24
C VAL A 39 -8.92 10.10 13.69
N ILE A 40 -9.16 10.88 14.75
CA ILE A 40 -10.51 11.28 15.12
C ILE A 40 -10.91 12.41 14.17
N ASN A 41 -11.82 12.12 13.25
CA ASN A 41 -12.35 13.11 12.32
C ASN A 41 -13.54 13.84 12.99
N PRO A 42 -13.43 15.15 13.24
CA PRO A 42 -14.49 15.91 13.89
C PRO A 42 -15.66 16.22 12.95
N GLY A 43 -15.48 16.06 11.64
CA GLY A 43 -16.45 16.50 10.64
C GLY A 43 -17.48 15.45 10.25
N SER A 44 -17.94 15.56 9.01
CA SER A 44 -18.93 14.70 8.37
C SER A 44 -18.32 13.46 7.70
N ASP A 45 -17.00 13.32 7.71
CA ASP A 45 -16.29 12.16 7.18
C ASP A 45 -15.94 11.20 8.33
N SER A 46 -15.59 9.98 7.94
CA SER A 46 -15.44 8.86 8.86
C SER A 46 -14.24 9.02 9.80
N THR A 47 -14.44 8.56 11.03
CA THR A 47 -13.35 8.25 11.97
C THR A 47 -13.08 6.76 11.87
N ILE A 48 -11.82 6.38 11.64
CA ILE A 48 -11.39 4.98 11.57
C ILE A 48 -10.15 4.82 12.45
N ILE A 49 -10.25 3.95 13.45
CA ILE A 49 -9.19 3.58 14.38
C ILE A 49 -8.88 2.10 14.21
N LYS A 50 -7.63 1.76 13.95
CA LYS A 50 -7.16 0.38 13.87
C LYS A 50 -6.39 0.01 15.12
N LEU A 51 -6.71 -1.15 15.68
CA LEU A 51 -6.04 -1.72 16.84
C LEU A 51 -5.36 -3.02 16.43
N SER A 52 -4.08 -3.12 16.75
CA SER A 52 -3.31 -4.34 16.56
C SER A 52 -2.27 -4.52 17.66
N LYS A 53 -1.54 -5.63 17.62
CA LYS A 53 -0.45 -5.92 18.54
C LYS A 53 0.86 -6.15 17.79
N THR A 54 1.98 -5.74 18.39
CA THR A 54 3.30 -6.09 17.86
C THR A 54 3.50 -7.61 17.85
N VAL A 55 4.19 -8.09 16.82
CA VAL A 55 4.65 -9.48 16.69
C VAL A 55 6.16 -9.54 16.92
N THR A 56 6.65 -10.68 17.39
CA THR A 56 8.10 -10.89 17.57
C THR A 56 8.78 -11.03 16.21
N LEU A 57 10.04 -10.59 16.10
CA LEU A 57 10.82 -10.57 14.85
C LEU A 57 10.92 -11.94 14.13
N ASN A 58 10.78 -13.04 14.88
CA ASN A 58 10.87 -14.41 14.35
C ASN A 58 9.50 -15.04 14.06
N ALA A 59 8.40 -14.38 14.41
CA ALA A 59 7.08 -14.80 13.94
C ALA A 59 6.96 -14.37 12.48
N GLY A 60 6.58 -15.28 11.58
CA GLY A 60 6.25 -14.90 10.21
C GLY A 60 5.24 -13.73 10.21
N ILE A 61 5.31 -12.85 9.20
CA ILE A 61 4.47 -11.65 9.11
C ILE A 61 2.99 -12.07 9.22
N THR A 62 2.43 -11.90 10.40
CA THR A 62 1.03 -12.21 10.69
C THR A 62 0.36 -10.94 11.17
N LEU A 63 -0.78 -10.61 10.54
CA LEU A 63 -1.68 -9.59 11.05
C LEU A 63 -2.13 -10.01 12.45
N ASN A 64 -1.94 -9.16 13.45
CA ASN A 64 -2.37 -9.42 14.83
C ASN A 64 -3.39 -8.35 15.29
N PRO A 65 -4.58 -8.29 14.66
CA PRO A 65 -5.61 -7.31 14.99
C PRO A 65 -6.22 -7.58 16.37
N ILE A 66 -6.62 -6.52 17.07
CA ILE A 66 -7.40 -6.63 18.30
C ILE A 66 -8.87 -6.47 17.93
N THR A 67 -9.66 -7.51 18.17
CA THR A 67 -11.12 -7.53 17.93
C THR A 67 -11.87 -7.54 19.26
N GLY A 68 -13.14 -7.12 19.25
CA GLY A 68 -14.01 -7.10 20.44
C GLY A 68 -13.63 -6.08 21.51
N ALA A 69 -12.79 -5.09 21.19
CA ALA A 69 -12.51 -3.97 22.07
C ALA A 69 -13.66 -2.96 22.07
N THR A 70 -13.85 -2.26 23.18
CA THR A 70 -14.72 -1.08 23.23
C THR A 70 -13.86 0.15 22.95
N VAL A 71 -14.12 0.82 21.83
CA VAL A 71 -13.40 2.02 21.40
C VAL A 71 -14.36 3.20 21.36
N THR A 72 -14.02 4.27 22.06
CA THR A 72 -14.91 5.42 22.26
C THR A 72 -14.12 6.71 22.13
N VAL A 73 -14.65 7.68 21.39
CA VAL A 73 -14.17 9.07 21.42
C VAL A 73 -14.86 9.78 22.58
N GLU A 74 -14.13 10.54 23.38
CA GLU A 74 -14.71 11.34 24.46
C GLU A 74 -14.15 12.75 24.51
N ASN A 75 -14.96 13.71 24.94
CA ASN A 75 -14.54 15.10 25.10
C ASN A 75 -14.16 15.43 26.55
N ASN A 76 -13.63 16.64 26.75
CA ASN A 76 -13.30 17.16 28.08
C ASN A 76 -14.51 17.49 28.98
N GLN A 77 -15.75 17.29 28.51
CA GLN A 77 -16.99 17.46 29.27
C GLN A 77 -17.65 16.12 29.65
N GLY A 78 -17.06 14.98 29.26
CA GLY A 78 -17.59 13.64 29.53
C GLY A 78 -18.60 13.11 28.53
N ASN A 79 -18.89 13.83 27.43
CA ASN A 79 -19.67 13.29 26.32
C ASN A 79 -18.86 12.23 25.57
N THR A 80 -19.55 11.19 25.09
CA THR A 80 -18.91 10.04 24.45
C THR A 80 -19.58 9.68 23.13
N TRP A 81 -18.77 9.17 22.20
CA TRP A 81 -19.18 8.68 20.89
C TRP A 81 -18.53 7.32 20.65
N PRO A 82 -19.27 6.21 20.77
CA PRO A 82 -18.73 4.88 20.55
C PRO A 82 -18.43 4.65 19.06
N LEU A 83 -17.37 3.90 18.78
CA LEU A 83 -17.03 3.41 17.45
C LEU A 83 -17.54 1.96 17.27
N ILE A 84 -17.88 1.61 16.04
CA ILE A 84 -18.40 0.30 15.65
C ILE A 84 -17.22 -0.59 15.25
N ASP A 85 -17.12 -1.78 15.84
CA ASP A 85 -16.15 -2.81 15.46
C ASP A 85 -16.56 -3.46 14.12
N ASP A 86 -15.65 -3.47 13.14
CA ASP A 86 -15.85 -4.14 11.85
C ASP A 86 -15.44 -5.62 11.84
N GLY A 87 -14.97 -6.14 12.98
CA GLY A 87 -14.56 -7.52 13.19
C GLY A 87 -13.13 -7.84 12.77
N ASN A 88 -12.40 -6.89 12.17
CA ASN A 88 -11.04 -7.08 11.67
C ASN A 88 -10.01 -6.17 12.36
N GLY A 89 -10.33 -5.71 13.56
CA GLY A 89 -9.51 -4.80 14.35
C GLY A 89 -9.58 -3.35 13.87
N SER A 90 -10.60 -3.00 13.12
CA SER A 90 -10.90 -1.64 12.70
C SER A 90 -12.22 -1.19 13.32
N TYR A 91 -12.18 -0.01 13.91
CA TYR A 91 -13.25 0.60 14.71
C TYR A 91 -13.62 1.92 14.07
N PHE A 92 -14.88 2.08 13.65
CA PHE A 92 -15.25 3.23 12.82
C PHE A 92 -16.55 3.92 13.24
N SER A 93 -16.68 5.17 12.80
CA SER A 93 -17.93 5.93 12.78
C SER A 93 -17.99 6.71 11.47
N THR A 94 -19.17 6.81 10.85
CA THR A 94 -19.33 7.49 9.55
C THR A 94 -19.22 9.00 9.62
N ALA A 95 -19.72 9.61 10.71
CA ALA A 95 -19.59 11.03 11.00
C ALA A 95 -19.78 11.25 12.50
N LEU A 96 -18.85 11.97 13.14
CA LEU A 96 -18.95 12.29 14.56
C LEU A 96 -19.54 13.68 14.82
N ASN A 97 -19.39 14.62 13.88
CA ASN A 97 -19.90 16.00 14.00
C ASN A 97 -19.54 16.66 15.34
N LEU A 98 -18.26 16.57 15.71
CA LEU A 98 -17.71 17.02 16.98
C LEU A 98 -17.56 18.55 17.02
N PRO A 99 -18.02 19.24 18.08
CA PRO A 99 -17.75 20.66 18.30
C PRO A 99 -16.25 21.04 18.25
N ALA A 100 -15.87 21.91 17.32
CA ALA A 100 -14.48 22.32 17.12
C ALA A 100 -13.83 23.08 18.31
N SER A 101 -14.64 23.62 19.23
CA SER A 101 -14.16 24.35 20.42
C SER A 101 -13.74 23.45 21.58
N GLN A 102 -13.95 22.15 21.47
CA GLN A 102 -13.65 21.17 22.53
C GLN A 102 -12.39 20.38 22.21
N GLN A 103 -11.90 19.66 23.22
CA GLN A 103 -10.79 18.72 23.08
C GLN A 103 -11.32 17.31 23.18
N TYR A 104 -10.72 16.42 22.41
CA TYR A 104 -11.14 15.02 22.32
C TYR A 104 -9.97 14.09 22.57
N ARG A 105 -10.29 12.91 23.07
CA ARG A 105 -9.35 11.79 23.21
C ARG A 105 -10.01 10.48 22.84
N LEU A 106 -9.19 9.47 22.64
CA LEU A 106 -9.62 8.09 22.44
C LEU A 106 -9.57 7.33 23.77
N ARG A 107 -10.62 6.57 24.07
CA ARG A 107 -10.67 5.56 25.13
C ARG A 107 -10.79 4.18 24.51
N ILE A 108 -9.93 3.27 24.95
CA ILE A 108 -9.92 1.88 24.50
C ILE A 108 -10.00 0.97 25.72
N SER A 109 -10.94 0.03 25.71
CA SER A 109 -11.00 -1.08 26.67
C SER A 109 -10.94 -2.39 25.92
N ILE A 110 -9.91 -3.20 26.17
CA ILE A 110 -9.75 -4.51 25.52
C ILE A 110 -10.27 -5.63 26.41
N ALA A 111 -10.63 -6.77 25.81
CA ALA A 111 -11.24 -7.91 26.51
C ALA A 111 -10.39 -8.48 27.67
N SER A 112 -9.06 -8.29 27.65
CA SER A 112 -8.17 -8.68 28.76
C SER A 112 -8.30 -7.81 30.01
N GLY A 113 -9.11 -6.73 29.96
CA GLY A 113 -9.31 -5.80 31.07
C GLY A 113 -8.40 -4.58 31.05
N SER A 114 -7.38 -4.54 30.19
CA SER A 114 -6.51 -3.35 30.06
C SER A 114 -7.28 -2.18 29.47
N GLN A 115 -6.99 -0.99 29.96
CA GLN A 115 -7.60 0.25 29.51
C GLN A 115 -6.54 1.25 29.06
N TYR A 116 -6.85 1.97 27.99
CA TYR A 116 -5.95 2.96 27.40
C TYR A 116 -6.69 4.26 27.14
N LEU A 117 -6.00 5.37 27.37
CA LEU A 117 -6.46 6.71 27.06
C LEU A 117 -5.41 7.41 26.22
N SER A 118 -5.84 8.09 25.15
CA SER A 118 -5.00 9.11 24.55
C SER A 118 -5.04 10.39 25.39
N ASP A 119 -4.05 11.25 25.21
CA ASP A 119 -4.12 12.63 25.63
C ASP A 119 -5.29 13.35 24.93
N PHE A 120 -5.76 14.43 25.55
CA PHE A 120 -6.69 15.35 24.92
C PHE A 120 -5.98 16.17 23.84
N GLU A 121 -6.52 16.16 22.63
CA GLU A 121 -6.07 16.96 21.50
C GLU A 121 -7.16 17.96 21.09
N SER A 122 -6.73 19.16 20.72
CA SER A 122 -7.63 20.17 20.14
C SER A 122 -7.92 19.84 18.69
N VAL A 123 -9.13 20.17 18.23
CA VAL A 123 -9.53 19.99 16.84
C VAL A 123 -8.68 20.86 15.92
N LYS A 124 -8.01 20.23 14.94
CA LYS A 124 -7.35 20.96 13.84
C LYS A 124 -8.19 20.89 12.58
N ILE A 125 -8.43 22.05 11.96
CA ILE A 125 -9.11 22.12 10.67
C ILE A 125 -8.06 22.04 9.58
N THR A 126 -8.11 20.97 8.80
CA THR A 126 -7.20 20.79 7.67
C THR A 126 -7.63 21.69 6.50
N PRO A 127 -6.71 22.52 5.96
CA PRO A 127 -7.01 23.37 4.82
C PRO A 127 -7.16 22.54 3.54
N PRO A 128 -7.83 23.05 2.49
CA PRO A 128 -7.98 22.35 1.22
C PRO A 128 -6.65 21.99 0.55
N ILE A 129 -6.70 21.01 -0.35
CA ILE A 129 -5.59 20.70 -1.27
C ILE A 129 -5.75 21.57 -2.53
N ASP A 130 -4.77 22.42 -2.82
CA ASP A 130 -4.80 23.32 -3.97
C ASP A 130 -4.68 22.55 -5.27
N SER A 131 -3.67 21.70 -5.38
CA SER A 131 -3.45 20.87 -6.57
C SER A 131 -2.53 19.70 -6.30
N ILE A 132 -2.69 18.66 -7.12
CA ILE A 132 -1.73 17.57 -7.23
C ILE A 132 -1.19 17.66 -8.65
N GLY A 133 0.12 17.88 -8.77
CA GLY A 133 0.82 18.01 -10.05
C GLY A 133 1.80 16.86 -10.26
N TYR A 134 2.35 16.78 -11.47
CA TYR A 134 3.39 15.81 -11.78
C TYR A 134 4.43 16.39 -12.76
N LEU A 135 5.65 15.89 -12.68
CA LEU A 135 6.72 16.14 -13.65
C LEU A 135 7.27 14.80 -14.15
N VAL A 136 7.56 14.73 -15.45
CA VAL A 136 8.24 13.59 -16.04
C VAL A 136 9.74 13.83 -15.95
N GLU A 137 10.42 13.00 -15.17
CA GLU A 137 11.87 12.98 -15.01
C GLU A 137 12.46 11.77 -15.76
N ASN A 138 13.79 11.70 -15.87
CA ASN A 138 14.48 10.65 -16.65
C ASN A 138 14.18 9.23 -16.15
N ASP A 139 13.93 9.08 -14.85
CA ASP A 139 13.77 7.80 -14.13
C ASP A 139 12.35 7.60 -13.57
N GLY A 140 11.41 8.53 -13.80
CA GLY A 140 10.03 8.36 -13.34
C GLY A 140 9.14 9.58 -13.48
N LEU A 141 7.85 9.37 -13.24
CA LEU A 141 6.84 10.38 -13.05
C LEU A 141 6.82 10.78 -11.57
N GLN A 142 7.33 11.97 -11.25
CA GLN A 142 7.33 12.50 -9.89
C GLN A 142 6.04 13.28 -9.64
N LEU A 143 5.26 12.87 -8.63
CA LEU A 143 4.05 13.57 -8.20
C LEU A 143 4.35 14.51 -7.03
N TYR A 144 3.67 15.64 -7.02
CA TYR A 144 3.79 16.67 -5.99
C TYR A 144 2.42 17.17 -5.53
N ILE A 145 2.39 17.72 -4.31
CA ILE A 145 1.22 18.38 -3.74
C ILE A 145 1.50 19.85 -3.46
N ASN A 146 0.48 20.67 -3.68
CA ASN A 146 0.42 22.07 -3.27
C ASN A 146 -0.77 22.27 -2.33
N ALA A 147 -0.57 23.03 -1.26
CA ALA A 147 -1.60 23.41 -0.31
C ALA A 147 -1.24 24.74 0.35
N HIS A 148 -2.22 25.49 0.84
CA HIS A 148 -1.99 26.65 1.67
C HIS A 148 -3.04 26.77 2.77
N ASP A 149 -2.67 27.38 3.87
CA ASP A 149 -3.60 27.79 4.92
C ASP A 149 -3.62 29.32 5.02
N PRO A 150 -4.67 30.00 4.52
CA PRO A 150 -4.76 31.45 4.61
C PRO A 150 -4.91 31.95 6.06
N SER A 151 -5.29 31.08 7.00
CA SER A 151 -5.35 31.40 8.42
C SER A 151 -4.00 31.26 9.14
N ASN A 152 -3.00 30.67 8.48
CA ASN A 152 -1.66 30.46 9.01
C ASN A 152 -1.68 29.76 10.39
N SER A 153 -2.46 28.68 10.50
CA SER A 153 -2.71 27.96 11.76
C SER A 153 -2.32 26.47 11.73
N THR A 154 -2.09 25.93 10.52
CA THR A 154 -1.79 24.52 10.31
C THR A 154 -0.32 24.22 10.56
N HIS A 155 0.56 24.85 9.78
CA HIS A 155 2.02 24.76 9.76
C HIS A 155 2.67 23.39 9.61
N TYR A 156 1.98 22.30 9.97
CA TYR A 156 2.48 20.94 9.95
C TYR A 156 1.49 20.06 9.21
N TYR A 157 1.98 19.41 8.17
CA TYR A 157 1.16 18.65 7.25
C TYR A 157 1.64 17.21 7.20
N ARG A 158 0.67 16.30 7.06
CA ARG A 158 0.90 14.92 6.69
C ARG A 158 0.01 14.54 5.53
N TRP A 159 0.52 13.66 4.67
CA TRP A 159 -0.27 13.07 3.60
C TRP A 159 -0.13 11.55 3.59
N ASP A 160 -1.21 10.89 3.19
CA ASP A 160 -1.23 9.52 2.71
C ASP A 160 -2.03 9.48 1.40
N TYR A 161 -1.96 8.36 0.68
CA TYR A 161 -2.71 8.23 -0.55
C TYR A 161 -3.11 6.78 -0.87
N ASP A 162 -4.20 6.66 -1.63
CA ASP A 162 -4.67 5.42 -2.23
C ASP A 162 -4.49 5.50 -3.76
N GLU A 163 -3.62 4.65 -4.30
CA GLU A 163 -3.35 4.53 -5.73
C GLU A 163 -4.19 3.44 -6.38
N THR A 164 -4.61 3.66 -7.61
CA THR A 164 -5.27 2.65 -8.42
C THR A 164 -4.88 2.87 -9.88
N TRP A 165 -4.76 1.81 -10.67
CA TRP A 165 -4.40 1.91 -12.09
C TRP A 165 -5.07 0.82 -12.91
N ILE A 166 -5.27 1.10 -14.21
CA ILE A 166 -5.66 0.08 -15.20
C ILE A 166 -4.39 -0.52 -15.80
N PHE A 167 -4.38 -1.84 -15.89
CA PHE A 167 -3.40 -2.62 -16.62
C PHE A 167 -4.07 -3.73 -17.41
N HIS A 168 -3.31 -4.43 -18.25
CA HIS A 168 -3.81 -5.59 -18.97
C HIS A 168 -2.88 -6.81 -18.94
N ALA A 169 -3.44 -7.97 -19.29
CA ALA A 169 -2.65 -9.17 -19.55
C ALA A 169 -1.81 -8.98 -20.83
N LYS A 170 -0.73 -9.76 -21.00
CA LYS A 170 0.13 -9.65 -22.19
C LYS A 170 -0.62 -10.00 -23.47
N TYR A 171 -1.40 -11.08 -23.44
CA TYR A 171 -2.18 -11.58 -24.55
C TYR A 171 -3.68 -11.53 -24.23
N LEU A 172 -4.47 -11.10 -25.22
CA LEU A 172 -5.92 -11.14 -25.12
C LEU A 172 -6.40 -12.59 -25.16
N SER A 173 -7.01 -13.06 -24.07
CA SER A 173 -7.72 -14.34 -24.04
C SER A 173 -9.22 -14.12 -24.21
N VAL A 174 -9.76 -14.64 -25.32
CA VAL A 174 -11.20 -14.70 -25.60
C VAL A 174 -11.75 -16.12 -25.44
N SER A 175 -10.89 -17.09 -25.12
CA SER A 175 -11.24 -18.50 -24.95
C SER A 175 -10.90 -19.00 -23.55
N ARG A 176 -11.57 -20.05 -23.11
CA ARG A 176 -11.27 -20.74 -21.84
C ARG A 176 -11.59 -22.23 -21.95
N LEU A 177 -10.98 -23.03 -21.10
CA LEU A 177 -11.36 -24.44 -20.92
C LEU A 177 -12.60 -24.52 -20.00
N ASP A 178 -13.66 -25.17 -20.48
CA ASP A 178 -14.71 -25.71 -19.61
C ASP A 178 -14.20 -27.04 -19.05
N THR A 179 -13.85 -27.06 -17.76
CA THR A 179 -13.27 -28.23 -17.08
C THR A 179 -14.29 -29.36 -16.83
N ILE A 180 -15.59 -29.09 -16.96
CA ILE A 180 -16.64 -30.10 -16.84
C ILE A 180 -16.83 -30.77 -18.20
N LYS A 181 -17.00 -29.97 -19.26
CA LYS A 181 -17.21 -30.46 -20.62
C LYS A 181 -15.93 -30.93 -21.30
N HIS A 182 -14.76 -30.55 -20.76
CA HIS A 182 -13.44 -30.75 -21.38
C HIS A 182 -13.39 -30.17 -22.81
N THR A 183 -13.93 -28.97 -22.98
CA THR A 183 -13.99 -28.27 -24.28
C THR A 183 -13.53 -26.84 -24.13
N ILE A 184 -12.90 -26.28 -25.17
CA ILE A 184 -12.57 -24.86 -25.23
C ILE A 184 -13.80 -24.09 -25.73
N GLU A 185 -14.21 -23.07 -24.98
CA GLU A 185 -15.33 -22.20 -25.30
C GLU A 185 -14.92 -20.73 -25.31
N TYR A 186 -15.75 -19.88 -25.90
CA TYR A 186 -15.56 -18.43 -25.83
C TYR A 186 -15.92 -17.90 -24.44
N ARG A 187 -15.12 -16.95 -23.95
CA ARG A 187 -15.43 -16.17 -22.76
C ARG A 187 -16.61 -15.23 -23.06
N THR A 188 -17.56 -15.16 -22.14
CA THR A 188 -18.57 -14.09 -22.14
C THR A 188 -17.95 -12.77 -21.67
N PRO A 189 -18.60 -11.61 -21.88
CA PRO A 189 -18.05 -10.31 -21.48
C PRO A 189 -17.67 -10.21 -19.99
N ASP A 190 -18.42 -10.85 -19.11
CA ASP A 190 -18.17 -10.93 -17.65
C ASP A 190 -17.03 -11.87 -17.27
N GLN A 191 -16.57 -12.71 -18.20
CA GLN A 191 -15.47 -13.68 -18.02
C GLN A 191 -14.15 -13.22 -18.63
N MET A 192 -14.12 -12.01 -19.20
CA MET A 192 -12.92 -11.43 -19.78
C MET A 192 -11.93 -11.09 -18.68
N VAL A 193 -10.68 -11.52 -18.88
CA VAL A 193 -9.56 -11.38 -17.93
C VAL A 193 -8.41 -10.58 -18.52
N TYR A 194 -8.72 -9.71 -19.48
CA TYR A 194 -7.70 -8.90 -20.16
C TYR A 194 -7.40 -7.60 -19.44
N TYR A 195 -8.41 -6.79 -19.10
CA TYR A 195 -8.22 -5.52 -18.37
C TYR A 195 -8.51 -5.70 -16.88
N CYS A 196 -7.57 -5.26 -16.04
CA CYS A 196 -7.69 -5.31 -14.59
C CYS A 196 -7.31 -3.98 -13.95
N PHE A 197 -7.70 -3.86 -12.69
CA PHE A 197 -7.37 -2.76 -11.80
C PHE A 197 -6.42 -3.25 -10.71
N GLY A 198 -5.31 -2.54 -10.55
CA GLY A 198 -4.42 -2.67 -9.40
C GLY A 198 -4.76 -1.60 -8.35
N ASN A 199 -4.48 -1.87 -7.08
CA ASN A 199 -4.63 -0.90 -6.00
C ASN A 199 -3.49 -1.03 -4.99
N GLN A 200 -3.03 0.10 -4.47
CA GLN A 200 -1.99 0.16 -3.45
C GLN A 200 -2.22 1.35 -2.53
N LYS A 201 -1.98 1.16 -1.24
CA LYS A 201 -1.95 2.25 -0.25
C LYS A 201 -0.52 2.73 -0.03
N SER A 202 -0.34 4.01 0.24
CA SER A 202 0.96 4.56 0.63
C SER A 202 1.49 3.89 1.89
N SER A 203 2.74 3.45 1.86
CA SER A 203 3.48 2.97 3.05
C SER A 203 4.37 4.03 3.67
N ASN A 204 4.73 5.06 2.91
CA ASN A 204 5.69 6.07 3.32
C ASN A 204 5.01 7.20 4.10
N ILE A 205 5.72 7.72 5.10
CA ILE A 205 5.31 8.85 5.92
C ILE A 205 5.72 10.15 5.20
N ILE A 206 4.73 10.86 4.68
CA ILE A 206 4.94 12.11 3.93
C ILE A 206 4.58 13.28 4.83
N LEU A 207 5.56 14.13 5.10
CA LEU A 207 5.48 15.24 6.05
C LEU A 207 6.05 16.50 5.43
N ASN A 208 5.47 17.65 5.76
CA ASN A 208 6.03 18.96 5.45
C ASN A 208 5.71 19.96 6.57
N SER A 209 6.55 20.98 6.72
CA SER A 209 6.37 22.06 7.69
C SER A 209 6.63 23.40 7.04
N THR A 210 5.75 24.36 7.28
CA THR A 210 5.88 25.75 6.83
C THR A 210 6.36 26.68 7.95
N THR A 211 6.74 26.16 9.12
CA THR A 211 7.15 27.00 10.28
C THR A 211 8.37 27.89 10.03
N LYS A 212 9.16 27.61 8.98
CA LYS A 212 10.30 28.42 8.54
C LYS A 212 9.97 29.37 7.39
N LEU A 213 8.71 29.40 6.95
CA LEU A 213 8.22 30.26 5.87
C LEU A 213 7.43 31.43 6.46
N SER A 214 7.39 32.54 5.74
CA SER A 214 6.57 33.71 6.12
C SER A 214 5.07 33.50 5.88
N GLN A 215 4.72 32.52 5.07
CA GLN A 215 3.35 32.15 4.74
C GLN A 215 3.19 30.64 4.87
N ASP A 216 2.02 30.20 5.33
CA ASP A 216 1.65 28.79 5.42
C ASP A 216 1.30 28.24 4.02
N VAL A 217 2.32 28.10 3.18
CA VAL A 217 2.23 27.63 1.80
C VAL A 217 3.18 26.45 1.59
N VAL A 218 2.60 25.33 1.19
CA VAL A 218 3.30 24.15 0.71
C VAL A 218 3.30 24.19 -0.81
N TYR A 219 4.49 24.30 -1.41
CA TYR A 219 4.66 24.30 -2.86
C TYR A 219 5.52 23.12 -3.31
N GLN A 220 5.02 22.38 -4.30
CA GLN A 220 5.66 21.22 -4.92
C GLN A 220 6.30 20.25 -3.91
N SER A 221 5.56 19.91 -2.85
CA SER A 221 6.04 18.90 -1.90
C SER A 221 5.96 17.51 -2.53
N PRO A 222 7.05 16.72 -2.59
CA PRO A 222 7.03 15.39 -3.21
C PRO A 222 6.05 14.45 -2.51
N LEU A 223 5.23 13.73 -3.29
CA LEU A 223 4.33 12.68 -2.80
C LEU A 223 4.92 11.29 -3.06
N THR A 224 5.10 10.96 -4.33
CA THR A 224 5.55 9.65 -4.78
C THR A 224 6.14 9.73 -6.18
N LYS A 225 7.00 8.77 -6.52
CA LYS A 225 7.60 8.63 -7.84
C LYS A 225 7.20 7.30 -8.45
N ILE A 226 6.69 7.33 -9.67
CA ILE A 226 6.28 6.14 -10.42
C ILE A 226 7.33 5.90 -11.52
N PRO A 227 8.07 4.79 -11.50
CA PRO A 227 9.01 4.49 -12.58
C PRO A 227 8.33 4.50 -13.96
N LEU A 228 9.01 4.98 -15.00
CA LEU A 228 8.43 5.04 -16.35
C LEU A 228 8.08 3.66 -16.93
N THR A 229 8.75 2.61 -16.45
CA THR A 229 8.47 1.21 -16.81
C THR A 229 7.38 0.57 -15.94
N SER A 230 6.81 1.30 -14.99
CA SER A 230 5.78 0.78 -14.10
C SER A 230 4.49 0.55 -14.86
N GLU A 231 3.88 -0.62 -14.61
CA GLU A 231 2.55 -0.95 -15.08
C GLU A 231 1.46 0.05 -14.61
N LYS A 232 1.71 0.79 -13.53
CA LYS A 232 0.85 1.90 -13.09
C LYS A 232 0.58 2.92 -14.21
N LEU A 233 1.53 3.07 -15.14
CA LEU A 233 1.46 4.02 -16.26
C LEU A 233 1.05 3.35 -17.58
N GLU A 234 0.68 2.06 -17.60
CA GLU A 234 0.35 1.32 -18.82
C GLU A 234 -0.88 1.91 -19.54
N SER A 235 -1.93 2.24 -18.80
CA SER A 235 -3.17 2.76 -19.38
C SER A 235 -3.66 4.04 -18.70
N LYS A 236 -4.16 3.94 -17.46
CA LYS A 236 -4.67 5.09 -16.70
C LYS A 236 -4.39 4.89 -15.22
N TYR A 237 -3.78 5.89 -14.61
CA TYR A 237 -3.44 5.96 -13.21
C TYR A 237 -4.38 6.92 -12.47
N SER A 238 -4.66 6.62 -11.19
CA SER A 238 -5.33 7.53 -10.27
C SER A 238 -4.68 7.49 -8.90
N ILE A 239 -4.63 8.64 -8.26
CA ILE A 239 -4.20 8.79 -6.87
C ILE A 239 -5.24 9.64 -6.13
N LEU A 240 -5.69 9.15 -4.96
CA LEU A 240 -6.46 9.90 -3.99
C LEU A 240 -5.55 10.25 -2.82
N VAL A 241 -5.20 11.53 -2.71
CA VAL A 241 -4.38 12.02 -1.60
C VAL A 241 -5.29 12.51 -0.49
N LYS A 242 -4.96 12.14 0.74
CA LYS A 242 -5.59 12.65 1.97
C LYS A 242 -4.58 13.51 2.70
N GLN A 243 -5.02 14.68 3.12
CA GLN A 243 -4.23 15.68 3.84
C GLN A 243 -4.72 15.77 5.27
N TYR A 244 -3.77 15.95 6.19
CA TYR A 244 -4.01 16.09 7.62
C TYR A 244 -3.20 17.27 8.17
N ALA A 245 -3.86 18.19 8.87
CA ALA A 245 -3.23 19.18 9.73
C ALA A 245 -2.79 18.52 11.04
N LEU A 246 -1.53 18.73 11.42
CA LEU A 246 -0.94 18.14 12.62
C LEU A 246 -0.72 19.18 13.72
N SER A 247 -0.74 18.72 14.98
CA SER A 247 -0.15 19.45 16.09
C SER A 247 1.38 19.32 16.06
N PRO A 248 2.14 20.22 16.70
CA PRO A 248 3.59 20.10 16.77
C PRO A 248 4.05 18.76 17.36
N LYS A 249 3.34 18.25 18.37
CA LYS A 249 3.61 16.96 19.01
C LYS A 249 3.36 15.79 18.05
N ALA A 250 2.23 15.80 17.34
CA ALA A 250 1.93 14.78 16.33
C ALA A 250 2.96 14.77 15.19
N TYR A 251 3.38 15.96 14.73
CA TYR A 251 4.42 16.08 13.70
C TYR A 251 5.78 15.54 14.19
N ALA A 252 6.15 15.79 15.44
CA ALA A 252 7.35 15.22 16.06
C ALA A 252 7.28 13.68 16.16
N PHE A 253 6.12 13.14 16.53
CA PHE A 253 5.89 11.69 16.56
C PHE A 253 6.11 11.07 15.18
N TYR A 254 5.47 11.59 14.12
CA TYR A 254 5.63 11.03 12.78
C TYR A 254 7.04 11.22 12.20
N GLN A 255 7.74 12.30 12.55
CA GLN A 255 9.15 12.45 12.18
C GLN A 255 10.02 11.39 12.84
N ASN A 256 9.81 11.09 14.12
CA ASN A 256 10.56 10.06 14.83
C ASN A 256 10.21 8.67 14.30
N LEU A 257 8.94 8.41 14.02
CA LEU A 257 8.51 7.17 13.37
C LEU A 257 9.20 6.98 12.02
N LYS A 258 9.18 8.02 11.17
CA LYS A 258 9.86 8.00 9.86
C LYS A 258 11.35 7.72 9.97
N LYS A 259 12.05 8.38 10.89
CA LYS A 259 13.48 8.13 11.16
C LYS A 259 13.72 6.66 11.54
N ASN A 260 12.87 6.11 12.39
CA ASN A 260 13.02 4.75 12.91
C ASN A 260 12.59 3.65 11.92
N THR A 261 11.77 3.94 10.89
CA THR A 261 11.23 2.92 9.98
C THR A 261 11.71 3.03 8.53
N GLU A 262 12.02 4.23 8.06
CA GLU A 262 12.36 4.49 6.65
C GLU A 262 13.82 4.91 6.45
N GLN A 263 14.51 5.36 7.50
CA GLN A 263 15.90 5.83 7.44
C GLN A 263 16.83 4.85 8.18
N LEU A 264 16.70 3.56 7.84
CA LEU A 264 17.51 2.47 8.38
C LEU A 264 18.43 1.90 7.29
N GLY A 265 19.72 1.72 7.59
CA GLY A 265 20.66 0.99 6.71
C GLY A 265 22.10 1.50 6.62
N SER A 266 22.46 2.64 7.22
CA SER A 266 23.82 3.17 7.30
C SER A 266 24.43 2.98 8.68
N ILE A 267 25.75 2.80 8.74
CA ILE A 267 26.54 2.83 9.99
C ILE A 267 26.54 4.20 10.67
N PHE A 268 26.03 5.22 9.99
CA PHE A 268 25.87 6.59 10.48
C PHE A 268 24.41 6.94 10.77
N ASP A 269 23.48 6.00 10.65
CA ASP A 269 22.09 6.26 11.01
C ASP A 269 21.97 6.51 12.50
N ALA A 270 21.06 7.41 12.86
CA ALA A 270 20.76 7.67 14.26
C ALA A 270 20.27 6.39 14.93
N GLU A 271 20.74 6.12 16.15
CA GLU A 271 20.19 5.04 16.98
C GLU A 271 18.67 5.25 17.12
N PRO A 272 17.85 4.18 16.96
CA PRO A 272 16.40 4.29 17.07
C PRO A 272 16.00 4.99 18.37
N SER A 273 15.36 6.14 18.24
CA SER A 273 14.87 6.89 19.41
C SER A 273 13.60 6.25 19.95
N GLN A 274 13.36 6.36 21.26
CA GLN A 274 12.12 5.86 21.85
C GLN A 274 10.92 6.58 21.22
N LEU A 275 10.04 5.80 20.57
CA LEU A 275 8.82 6.30 19.97
C LEU A 275 7.76 6.49 21.07
N VAL A 276 7.68 7.69 21.63
CA VAL A 276 6.67 8.03 22.64
C VAL A 276 5.43 8.61 21.94
N GLY A 277 4.33 7.86 22.00
CA GLY A 277 3.00 8.28 21.57
C GLY A 277 2.27 9.16 22.59
N ASN A 278 1.02 9.51 22.29
CA ASN A 278 0.13 10.18 23.22
C ASN A 278 -0.91 9.23 23.84
N ILE A 279 -0.67 7.93 23.85
CA ILE A 279 -1.60 6.91 24.34
C ILE A 279 -0.96 6.18 25.51
N HIS A 280 -1.72 6.05 26.59
CA HIS A 280 -1.23 5.54 27.87
C HIS A 280 -2.15 4.44 28.40
N CYS A 281 -1.55 3.34 28.85
CA CYS A 281 -2.26 2.31 29.59
C CYS A 281 -2.56 2.82 31.00
N THR A 282 -3.85 2.95 31.34
CA THR A 282 -4.28 3.42 32.67
C THR A 282 -4.26 2.32 33.72
N THR A 283 -4.25 1.06 33.28
CA THR A 283 -4.13 -0.12 34.16
C THR A 283 -2.68 -0.46 34.49
N ASN A 284 -1.72 -0.11 33.63
CA ASN A 284 -0.29 -0.33 33.84
C ASN A 284 0.54 0.78 33.18
N SER A 285 1.00 1.77 33.97
CA SER A 285 1.74 2.92 33.45
C SER A 285 3.11 2.59 32.82
N GLY A 286 3.66 1.39 33.08
CA GLY A 286 4.91 0.92 32.49
C GLY A 286 4.74 0.23 31.14
N GLU A 287 3.50 -0.01 30.69
CA GLU A 287 3.22 -0.67 29.41
C GLU A 287 3.34 0.35 28.26
N PRO A 288 4.27 0.16 27.30
CA PRO A 288 4.38 1.04 26.16
C PRO A 288 3.26 0.77 25.14
N VAL A 289 2.79 1.86 24.52
CA VAL A 289 1.80 1.84 23.43
C VAL A 289 2.41 2.56 22.24
N ILE A 290 2.24 1.98 21.06
CA ILE A 290 2.72 2.56 19.80
C ILE A 290 1.54 3.21 19.10
N GLY A 291 1.62 4.50 18.85
CA GLY A 291 0.59 5.24 18.13
C GLY A 291 0.45 6.67 18.60
N TYR A 292 -0.18 7.49 17.77
CA TYR A 292 -0.53 8.86 18.12
C TYR A 292 -1.92 9.15 17.57
N ILE A 293 -2.84 9.56 18.44
CA ILE A 293 -4.17 9.99 18.04
C ILE A 293 -4.16 11.49 17.81
N THR A 294 -4.57 11.88 16.61
CA THR A 294 -4.84 13.28 16.25
C THR A 294 -6.32 13.51 16.09
N VAL A 295 -6.78 14.73 16.39
CA VAL A 295 -8.15 15.16 16.13
C VAL A 295 -8.11 16.20 15.02
N ALA A 296 -8.40 15.79 13.79
CA ALA A 296 -8.30 16.67 12.64
C ALA A 296 -9.32 16.32 11.56
N SER A 297 -9.87 17.35 10.89
CA SER A 297 -10.62 17.11 9.65
C SER A 297 -9.71 16.58 8.55
N ILE A 298 -10.25 15.86 7.58
CA ILE A 298 -9.47 15.30 6.48
C ILE A 298 -9.89 15.99 5.19
N GLN A 299 -8.91 16.45 4.39
CA GLN A 299 -9.16 16.96 3.05
C GLN A 299 -8.62 15.98 2.03
N SER A 300 -9.41 15.68 1.00
CA SER A 300 -9.07 14.67 0.00
C SER A 300 -9.16 15.22 -1.41
N LYS A 301 -8.22 14.84 -2.28
CA LYS A 301 -8.24 15.21 -3.70
C LYS A 301 -7.79 14.04 -4.56
N ARG A 302 -8.58 13.73 -5.60
CA ARG A 302 -8.26 12.69 -6.58
C ARG A 302 -7.88 13.33 -7.91
N ILE A 303 -6.82 12.81 -8.52
CA ILE A 303 -6.49 13.10 -9.92
C ILE A 303 -6.38 11.81 -10.74
N PHE A 304 -6.36 11.97 -12.06
CA PHE A 304 -6.14 10.90 -13.02
C PHE A 304 -5.06 11.30 -14.01
N ILE A 305 -4.23 10.34 -14.40
CA ILE A 305 -3.15 10.52 -15.37
C ILE A 305 -3.29 9.41 -16.41
N ALA A 306 -3.59 9.76 -17.65
CA ALA A 306 -3.68 8.79 -18.73
C ALA A 306 -2.31 8.61 -19.39
N ASN A 307 -1.97 7.41 -19.85
CA ASN A 307 -0.75 7.19 -20.63
C ASN A 307 -0.71 8.11 -21.86
N SER A 308 -1.87 8.36 -22.49
CA SER A 308 -2.01 9.27 -23.63
C SER A 308 -1.69 10.74 -23.33
N SER A 309 -1.68 11.17 -22.06
CA SER A 309 -1.23 12.51 -21.65
C SER A 309 0.27 12.60 -21.34
N LEU A 310 0.98 11.47 -21.33
CA LEU A 310 2.41 11.41 -21.06
C LEU A 310 3.22 11.46 -22.37
N PRO A 311 4.53 11.81 -22.32
CA PRO A 311 5.40 11.76 -23.47
C PRO A 311 5.41 10.37 -24.15
N LYS A 312 5.52 10.37 -25.48
CA LYS A 312 5.66 9.12 -26.26
C LYS A 312 6.92 8.38 -25.83
N GLY A 313 6.86 7.05 -25.80
CA GLY A 313 7.98 6.17 -25.44
C GLY A 313 7.93 5.65 -24.00
N ILE A 314 7.01 6.15 -23.17
CA ILE A 314 6.70 5.53 -21.88
C ILE A 314 5.92 4.24 -22.15
N SER A 315 6.57 3.12 -21.86
CA SER A 315 6.03 1.78 -22.03
C SER A 315 6.28 0.98 -20.76
N ALA A 316 5.20 0.46 -20.19
CA ALA A 316 5.30 -0.42 -19.05
C ALA A 316 6.03 -1.72 -19.43
N THR A 317 6.91 -2.19 -18.56
CA THR A 317 7.53 -3.50 -18.70
C THR A 317 6.58 -4.54 -18.11
N TYR A 318 6.19 -5.51 -18.92
CA TYR A 318 5.38 -6.62 -18.44
C TYR A 318 6.19 -7.46 -17.43
N PRO A 319 5.60 -7.90 -16.30
CA PRO A 319 6.36 -8.50 -15.20
C PRO A 319 6.85 -9.93 -15.45
N TYR A 320 6.43 -10.58 -16.54
CA TYR A 320 6.77 -11.96 -16.88
C TYR A 320 7.31 -12.08 -18.30
N ASP A 321 8.19 -13.05 -18.50
CA ASP A 321 8.57 -13.49 -19.84
C ASP A 321 7.44 -14.34 -20.42
N CYS A 322 6.88 -13.87 -21.54
CA CYS A 322 5.68 -14.44 -22.12
C CYS A 322 5.91 -14.91 -23.54
N GLU A 323 5.61 -16.17 -23.80
CA GLU A 323 5.63 -16.79 -25.12
C GLU A 323 4.21 -17.24 -25.50
N GLU A 324 3.84 -17.04 -26.76
CA GLU A 324 2.58 -17.54 -27.32
C GLU A 324 2.90 -18.56 -28.40
N ASP A 325 2.26 -19.72 -28.34
CA ASP A 325 2.37 -20.78 -29.34
C ASP A 325 0.98 -21.23 -29.82
N THR A 326 0.90 -22.15 -30.78
CA THR A 326 -0.33 -22.58 -31.43
C THR A 326 -0.53 -24.09 -31.31
N ALA A 327 -1.62 -24.50 -30.67
CA ALA A 327 -2.05 -25.89 -30.56
C ALA A 327 -3.03 -26.22 -31.68
N TYR A 328 -2.64 -27.09 -32.62
CA TYR A 328 -3.48 -27.52 -33.74
C TYR A 328 -4.33 -28.74 -33.37
N TYR A 329 -5.56 -28.81 -33.89
CA TYR A 329 -6.37 -30.04 -33.79
C TYR A 329 -5.76 -31.22 -34.55
N ALA A 330 -5.00 -30.92 -35.60
CA ALA A 330 -4.16 -31.87 -36.32
C ALA A 330 -2.89 -31.15 -36.78
N ASN A 331 -1.78 -31.41 -36.09
CA ASN A 331 -0.48 -30.85 -36.47
C ASN A 331 0.14 -31.59 -37.66
N LYS A 332 1.35 -31.20 -38.08
CA LYS A 332 2.03 -31.78 -39.24
C LYS A 332 2.32 -33.28 -39.10
N GLN A 333 2.37 -33.79 -37.87
CA GLN A 333 2.59 -35.19 -37.53
C GLN A 333 1.27 -35.95 -37.27
N GLY A 334 0.12 -35.28 -37.39
CA GLY A 334 -1.20 -35.86 -37.17
C GLY A 334 -1.63 -35.92 -35.70
N PHE A 335 -0.90 -35.29 -34.78
CA PHE A 335 -1.29 -35.22 -33.36
C PHE A 335 -2.27 -34.08 -33.11
N ASN A 336 -3.13 -34.27 -32.10
CA ASN A 336 -4.06 -33.27 -31.60
C ASN A 336 -3.45 -32.52 -30.41
N ASP A 337 -2.76 -31.41 -30.71
CA ASP A 337 -2.11 -30.59 -29.70
C ASP A 337 -3.12 -29.88 -28.80
N VAL A 338 -4.32 -29.55 -29.32
CA VAL A 338 -5.39 -28.96 -28.50
C VAL A 338 -5.75 -29.91 -27.36
N GLN A 339 -5.95 -31.20 -27.66
CA GLN A 339 -6.25 -32.20 -26.65
C GLN A 339 -5.11 -32.35 -25.64
N ASN A 340 -3.88 -32.45 -26.12
CA ASN A 340 -2.72 -32.78 -25.29
C ASN A 340 -2.22 -31.61 -24.44
N THR A 341 -2.33 -30.37 -24.94
CA THR A 341 -1.74 -29.19 -24.31
C THR A 341 -2.77 -28.39 -23.51
N LEU A 342 -4.04 -28.38 -23.94
CA LEU A 342 -5.06 -27.46 -23.41
C LEU A 342 -6.23 -28.17 -22.70
N ILE A 343 -6.49 -29.44 -22.99
CA ILE A 343 -7.67 -30.17 -22.46
C ILE A 343 -7.28 -31.29 -21.48
N ASN A 344 -6.15 -31.96 -21.70
CA ASN A 344 -5.69 -33.02 -20.80
C ASN A 344 -4.77 -32.44 -19.70
N PRO A 345 -4.94 -32.85 -18.43
CA PRO A 345 -4.05 -32.42 -17.36
C PRO A 345 -2.62 -32.98 -17.52
N PRO A 346 -1.58 -32.27 -17.05
CA PRO A 346 -1.64 -31.03 -16.25
C PRO A 346 -1.81 -29.76 -17.12
N TYR A 347 -2.76 -28.90 -16.72
CA TYR A 347 -3.11 -27.63 -17.38
C TYR A 347 -2.03 -26.55 -17.16
N SER A 348 -0.88 -26.70 -17.80
CA SER A 348 0.21 -25.71 -17.70
C SER A 348 -0.03 -24.50 -18.62
N TYR A 349 -0.95 -24.64 -19.58
CA TYR A 349 -1.25 -23.64 -20.61
C TYR A 349 -2.76 -23.44 -20.74
N GLU A 350 -3.15 -22.24 -21.17
CA GLU A 350 -4.53 -21.88 -21.43
C GLU A 350 -4.69 -21.28 -22.83
N ALA A 351 -5.85 -21.52 -23.45
CA ALA A 351 -6.17 -21.00 -24.76
C ALA A 351 -6.41 -19.47 -24.73
N THR A 352 -5.80 -18.74 -25.66
CA THR A 352 -6.01 -17.30 -25.83
C THR A 352 -7.10 -17.03 -26.87
N THR A 353 -6.81 -17.26 -28.14
CA THR A 353 -7.71 -16.98 -29.26
C THR A 353 -7.78 -18.15 -30.25
N PRO A 354 -8.95 -18.42 -30.86
CA PRO A 354 -9.07 -19.43 -31.90
C PRO A 354 -8.37 -18.97 -33.19
N VAL A 355 -7.83 -19.94 -33.92
CA VAL A 355 -7.26 -19.78 -35.25
C VAL A 355 -8.17 -20.48 -36.25
N SER A 356 -8.72 -19.71 -37.19
CA SER A 356 -9.66 -20.23 -38.19
C SER A 356 -8.98 -20.45 -39.54
N ALA A 357 -9.39 -21.52 -40.24
CA ALA A 357 -9.06 -21.72 -41.64
C ALA A 357 -9.81 -20.71 -42.54
N PRO A 358 -9.37 -20.51 -43.80
CA PRO A 358 -10.08 -19.65 -44.76
C PRO A 358 -11.57 -19.99 -44.97
N GLY A 359 -12.00 -21.23 -44.69
CA GLY A 359 -13.39 -21.68 -44.74
C GLY A 359 -14.19 -21.51 -43.44
N GLY A 360 -13.64 -20.86 -42.41
CA GLY A 360 -14.35 -20.49 -41.18
C GLY A 360 -14.32 -21.52 -40.03
N GLY A 361 -13.80 -22.73 -40.27
CA GLY A 361 -13.61 -23.73 -39.21
C GLY A 361 -12.40 -23.41 -38.32
N ILE A 362 -12.54 -23.60 -37.00
CA ILE A 362 -11.42 -23.48 -36.05
C ILE A 362 -10.48 -24.68 -36.27
N ILE A 363 -9.22 -24.40 -36.58
CA ILE A 363 -8.18 -25.42 -36.83
C ILE A 363 -7.14 -25.50 -35.72
N ALA A 364 -7.03 -24.47 -34.89
CA ALA A 364 -6.09 -24.40 -33.78
C ALA A 364 -6.53 -23.37 -32.74
N TYR A 365 -5.87 -23.37 -31.59
CA TYR A 365 -5.92 -22.28 -30.62
C TYR A 365 -4.52 -21.77 -30.36
N LYS A 366 -4.37 -20.45 -30.29
CA LYS A 366 -3.21 -19.87 -29.64
C LYS A 366 -3.28 -20.15 -28.14
N TYR A 367 -2.14 -20.30 -27.49
CA TYR A 367 -2.08 -20.55 -26.05
C TYR A 367 -0.83 -19.93 -25.42
N SER A 368 -0.91 -19.71 -24.12
CA SER A 368 0.18 -19.19 -23.29
C SER A 368 -0.01 -19.65 -21.85
N THR A 369 0.99 -19.42 -20.98
CA THR A 369 0.86 -19.64 -19.54
C THR A 369 -0.16 -18.65 -18.92
N PRO A 370 -0.89 -19.04 -17.85
CA PRO A 370 -1.92 -18.19 -17.23
C PRO A 370 -1.45 -16.77 -16.86
N VAL A 371 -0.23 -16.61 -16.33
CA VAL A 371 0.36 -15.31 -15.94
C VAL A 371 0.49 -14.29 -17.09
N CYS A 372 0.43 -14.76 -18.34
CA CYS A 372 0.53 -13.93 -19.54
C CYS A 372 -0.83 -13.57 -20.15
N MET A 373 -1.92 -14.19 -19.72
CA MET A 373 -3.24 -14.02 -20.32
C MET A 373 -4.36 -13.75 -19.32
N ASP A 374 -4.13 -13.94 -18.02
CA ASP A 374 -5.07 -13.65 -16.96
C ASP A 374 -4.53 -12.55 -16.04
N CYS A 375 -5.06 -11.33 -16.20
CA CYS A 375 -4.67 -10.20 -15.37
C CYS A 375 -5.17 -10.32 -13.91
N THR A 376 -6.15 -11.20 -13.64
CA THR A 376 -6.75 -11.36 -12.30
C THR A 376 -5.81 -12.01 -11.30
N LEU A 377 -4.73 -12.63 -11.80
CA LEU A 377 -3.64 -13.13 -10.96
C LEU A 377 -2.87 -11.99 -10.26
N ARG A 378 -2.98 -10.75 -10.74
CA ARG A 378 -2.30 -9.56 -10.20
C ARG A 378 -3.25 -8.42 -9.81
N GLY A 379 -4.53 -8.54 -10.10
CA GLY A 379 -5.51 -7.47 -9.89
C GLY A 379 -6.95 -7.97 -9.98
N THR A 380 -7.88 -7.05 -10.24
CA THR A 380 -9.31 -7.38 -10.30
C THR A 380 -9.97 -6.77 -11.52
N THR A 381 -10.94 -7.48 -12.11
CA THR A 381 -11.82 -6.95 -13.16
C THR A 381 -12.89 -6.01 -12.62
N LYS A 382 -13.04 -5.91 -11.29
CA LYS A 382 -14.03 -5.05 -10.64
C LYS A 382 -13.63 -3.58 -10.78
N VAL A 383 -14.38 -2.84 -11.59
CA VAL A 383 -14.20 -1.40 -11.79
C VAL A 383 -14.43 -0.65 -10.47
N PRO A 384 -13.47 0.17 -10.01
CA PRO A 384 -13.66 1.03 -8.85
C PRO A 384 -14.80 2.03 -9.05
N SER A 385 -15.59 2.31 -8.01
CA SER A 385 -16.78 3.18 -8.10
C SER A 385 -16.47 4.60 -8.57
N PHE A 386 -15.27 5.11 -8.25
CA PHE A 386 -14.79 6.44 -8.61
C PHE A 386 -14.18 6.53 -10.02
N TRP A 387 -14.14 5.42 -10.77
CA TRP A 387 -13.48 5.35 -12.07
C TRP A 387 -14.35 5.79 -13.26
N LYS A 388 -15.59 6.21 -12.99
CA LYS A 388 -16.59 6.59 -13.99
C LYS A 388 -16.29 7.91 -14.67
#